data_AF-A0A5C6NWP9-F1
#
_entry.id   AF-A0A5C6NWP9-F1
#
_cell.length_a   1.000
_cell.length_b   1.000
_cell.length_c   1.000
_cell.angle_alpha   90.00
_cell.angle_beta   90.00
_cell.angle_gamma   90.00
#
_symmetry.space_group_name_H-M   'P 1'
#
loop_
_entity.id
_entity.type
_entity.pdbx_description
1 polymer ?
#
loop_
_entity_poly.entity_id
_entity_poly.type
_entity_poly.pdbx_seq_one_letter_code
_entity_poly.pdbx_strand_id
1 'polypeptide(L)'
;MWWRRRVGYDASSRVLDLEEFIETAYRREVAGLVSWCGHINLQLNAQKTVEMIVDFRKVTAPLPPLALMDSPITTVDSFRFLGTTITRDLKWEPTISSLIKKAQQRMFFLWQLRKLKLPPRMLAQFYTAIIESILTSSITVWFAGATVRDRLRLQRVVRAAEKVIGCRLPSIQDLYISRTRRRAGRITADPSHPGHGLFSPLPSGRRLRSIRTKTSRYTNSFFPSAIRLLNTK
;
A
#
# COMPACT_ATOMS: atom_id res chain seq x y z
N MET A 1 -6.55 -4.19 -13.41
CA MET A 1 -6.16 -2.92 -12.75
C MET A 1 -4.76 -2.61 -13.16
N TRP A 2 -4.55 -1.46 -13.78
CA TRP A 2 -3.27 -1.10 -14.36
C TRP A 2 -2.64 0.06 -13.59
N TRP A 3 -1.33 -0.03 -13.38
CA TRP A 3 -0.56 0.97 -12.67
C TRP A 3 0.45 1.58 -13.61
N ARG A 4 0.34 2.88 -13.84
CA ARG A 4 1.35 3.66 -14.56
C ARG A 4 2.26 4.36 -13.56
N ARG A 5 3.54 4.00 -13.53
CA ARG A 5 4.59 4.65 -12.72
C ARG A 5 5.67 5.19 -13.65
N ARG A 6 5.77 6.52 -13.80
CA ARG A 6 6.90 7.16 -14.51
C ARG A 6 7.96 7.63 -13.53
N VAL A 7 9.23 7.35 -13.83
CA VAL A 7 10.41 7.86 -13.11
C VAL A 7 11.21 8.69 -14.12
N GLY A 8 11.25 10.01 -13.96
CA GLY A 8 11.92 10.93 -14.90
C GLY A 8 13.29 11.40 -14.40
N TYR A 9 14.26 11.46 -15.32
CA TYR A 9 15.58 12.10 -15.20
C TYR A 9 15.60 13.38 -16.04
N ASP A 10 16.43 14.35 -15.67
CA ASP A 10 16.49 15.69 -16.25
C ASP A 10 17.45 15.74 -17.45
N ALA A 11 16.90 15.82 -18.68
CA ALA A 11 17.55 16.24 -19.93
C ALA A 11 16.47 16.37 -21.03
N SER A 12 16.09 17.59 -21.40
CA SER A 12 14.85 17.94 -22.10
C SER A 12 14.54 17.12 -23.38
N SER A 13 15.53 16.76 -24.20
CA SER A 13 15.32 15.96 -25.42
C SER A 13 15.17 14.45 -25.15
N ARG A 14 15.92 13.88 -24.19
CA ARG A 14 15.81 12.45 -23.82
C ARG A 14 14.53 12.12 -23.04
N VAL A 15 13.89 13.13 -22.45
CA VAL A 15 12.65 12.99 -21.68
C VAL A 15 11.46 12.72 -22.59
N LEU A 16 11.38 13.36 -23.76
CA LEU A 16 10.30 13.15 -24.72
C LEU A 16 10.34 11.75 -25.34
N ASP A 17 11.53 11.28 -25.74
CA ASP A 17 11.72 9.91 -26.28
C ASP A 17 11.36 8.83 -25.25
N LEU A 18 11.74 9.04 -23.98
CA LEU A 18 11.36 8.13 -22.89
C LEU A 18 9.86 8.21 -22.56
N GLU A 19 9.22 9.37 -22.74
CA GLU A 19 7.79 9.54 -22.54
C GLU A 19 6.97 8.78 -23.56
N GLU A 20 7.34 8.93 -24.84
CA GLU A 20 6.72 8.22 -25.95
C GLU A 20 6.98 6.71 -25.83
N PHE A 21 8.20 6.31 -25.47
CA PHE A 21 8.53 4.90 -25.23
C PHE A 21 7.73 4.29 -24.09
N ILE A 22 7.55 4.99 -22.96
CA ILE A 22 6.78 4.47 -21.82
C ILE A 22 5.27 4.45 -22.14
N GLU A 23 4.76 5.45 -22.85
CA GLU A 23 3.35 5.48 -23.30
C GLU A 23 3.04 4.35 -24.27
N THR A 24 3.88 4.17 -25.29
CA THR A 24 3.72 3.12 -26.29
C THR A 24 3.86 1.73 -25.67
N ALA A 25 4.81 1.52 -24.77
CA ALA A 25 4.94 0.28 -24.01
C ALA A 25 3.68 0.01 -23.17
N TYR A 26 3.18 1.00 -22.43
CA TYR A 26 1.95 0.85 -21.64
C TYR A 26 0.73 0.50 -22.50
N ARG A 27 0.52 1.21 -23.61
CA ARG A 27 -0.58 0.92 -24.54
C ARG A 27 -0.46 -0.47 -25.16
N ARG A 28 0.76 -0.90 -25.48
CA ARG A 28 1.04 -2.25 -25.97
C ARG A 28 0.67 -3.31 -24.94
N GLU A 29 1.00 -3.11 -23.67
CA GLU A 29 0.61 -4.02 -22.58
C GLU A 29 -0.91 -4.09 -22.41
N VAL A 30 -1.60 -2.94 -22.46
CA VAL A 30 -3.07 -2.90 -22.39
C VAL A 30 -3.69 -3.65 -23.57
N ALA A 31 -3.21 -3.41 -24.79
CA ALA A 31 -3.66 -4.12 -25.99
C ALA A 31 -3.38 -5.63 -25.90
N GLY A 32 -2.21 -6.01 -25.39
CA GLY A 32 -1.83 -7.40 -25.15
C GLY A 32 -2.78 -8.10 -24.18
N LEU A 33 -3.17 -7.45 -23.09
CA LEU A 33 -4.18 -8.02 -22.18
C LEU A 33 -5.54 -8.15 -22.84
N VAL A 34 -6.01 -7.12 -23.56
CA VAL A 34 -7.31 -7.17 -24.26
C VAL A 34 -7.34 -8.35 -25.21
N SER A 35 -6.26 -8.54 -25.98
CA SER A 35 -6.08 -9.67 -26.86
C SER A 35 -6.09 -10.99 -26.09
N TRP A 36 -5.29 -11.12 -25.04
CA TRP A 36 -5.23 -12.34 -24.22
C TRP A 36 -6.57 -12.69 -23.59
N CYS A 37 -7.28 -11.70 -23.03
CA CYS A 37 -8.63 -11.86 -22.49
C CYS A 37 -9.60 -12.38 -23.57
N GLY A 38 -9.53 -11.86 -24.79
CA GLY A 38 -10.29 -12.38 -25.93
C GLY A 38 -9.99 -13.85 -26.21
N HIS A 39 -8.72 -14.26 -26.21
CA HIS A 39 -8.32 -15.65 -26.43
C HIS A 39 -8.83 -16.61 -25.34
N ILE A 40 -8.96 -16.15 -24.10
CA ILE A 40 -9.49 -16.95 -22.97
C ILE A 40 -10.99 -16.75 -22.73
N ASN A 41 -11.73 -16.15 -23.68
CA ASN A 41 -13.16 -15.85 -23.57
C ASN A 41 -13.55 -15.02 -22.33
N LEU A 42 -12.67 -14.12 -21.90
CA LEU A 42 -12.89 -13.21 -20.79
C LEU A 42 -13.21 -11.80 -21.31
N GLN A 43 -14.36 -11.26 -20.91
CA GLN A 43 -14.76 -9.90 -21.27
C GLN A 43 -14.38 -8.91 -20.17
N LEU A 44 -13.61 -7.88 -20.53
CA LEU A 44 -13.26 -6.80 -19.61
C LEU A 44 -14.46 -5.86 -19.41
N ASN A 45 -14.77 -5.54 -18.16
CA ASN A 45 -15.80 -4.57 -17.84
C ASN A 45 -15.22 -3.15 -17.89
N ALA A 46 -15.43 -2.47 -19.00
CA ALA A 46 -14.97 -1.09 -19.19
C ALA A 46 -15.56 -0.12 -18.17
N GLN A 47 -16.82 -0.30 -17.76
CA GLN A 47 -17.48 0.58 -16.78
C GLN A 47 -16.84 0.51 -15.37
N LYS A 48 -16.28 -0.65 -15.00
CA LYS A 48 -15.55 -0.84 -13.74
C LYS A 48 -14.05 -0.54 -13.87
N THR A 49 -13.56 -0.35 -15.08
CA THR A 49 -12.15 -0.08 -15.34
C THR A 49 -11.93 1.42 -15.33
N VAL A 50 -10.94 1.85 -14.55
CA VAL A 50 -10.52 3.24 -14.47
C VAL A 50 -9.02 3.31 -14.65
N GLU A 51 -8.56 4.42 -15.19
CA GLU A 51 -7.15 4.74 -15.30
C GLU A 51 -6.75 5.67 -14.15
N MET A 52 -5.67 5.33 -13.45
CA MET A 52 -5.08 6.24 -12.47
C MET A 52 -3.62 6.49 -12.84
N ILE A 53 -3.34 7.73 -13.22
CA ILE A 53 -2.01 8.17 -13.60
C ILE A 53 -1.28 8.67 -12.36
N VAL A 54 -0.17 8.02 -11.99
CA VAL A 54 0.70 8.44 -10.90
C VAL A 54 1.95 9.09 -11.49
N ASP A 55 1.96 10.42 -11.53
CA ASP A 55 3.04 11.24 -12.06
C ASP A 55 3.46 12.30 -11.04
N PHE A 56 4.77 12.50 -10.89
CA PHE A 56 5.36 13.42 -9.91
C PHE A 56 6.37 14.37 -10.53
N ARG A 57 6.40 14.45 -11.86
CA ARG A 57 7.26 15.36 -12.59
C ARG A 57 6.71 16.79 -12.46
N LYS A 58 7.62 17.78 -12.50
CA LYS A 58 7.25 19.20 -12.37
C LYS A 58 6.52 19.71 -13.62
N VAL A 59 6.92 19.22 -14.79
CA VAL A 59 6.31 19.51 -16.09
C VAL A 59 5.66 18.22 -16.57
N THR A 60 4.38 18.28 -16.92
CA THR A 60 3.61 17.12 -17.39
C THR A 60 2.90 17.49 -18.67
N ALA A 61 3.18 16.75 -19.75
CA ALA A 61 2.39 16.84 -20.96
C ALA A 61 1.01 16.16 -20.74
N PRO A 62 -0.08 16.70 -21.29
CA PRO A 62 -1.37 16.03 -21.31
C PRO A 62 -1.23 14.65 -21.96
N LEU A 63 -1.80 13.63 -21.33
CA LEU A 63 -1.80 12.28 -21.88
C LEU A 63 -3.05 12.07 -22.73
N PRO A 64 -2.92 11.42 -23.90
CA PRO A 64 -4.08 11.05 -24.69
C PRO A 64 -4.98 10.09 -23.90
N PRO A 65 -6.31 10.20 -24.00
CA PRO A 65 -7.23 9.28 -23.33
C PRO A 65 -6.94 7.82 -23.68
N LEU A 66 -7.12 6.93 -22.70
CA LEU A 66 -7.08 5.49 -22.93
C LEU A 66 -8.48 4.98 -23.29
N ALA A 67 -8.57 4.16 -24.32
CA ALA A 67 -9.80 3.47 -24.71
C ALA A 67 -9.62 1.95 -24.56
N LEU A 68 -10.64 1.27 -24.06
CA LEU A 68 -10.73 -0.19 -23.96
C LEU A 68 -11.88 -0.66 -24.85
N MET A 69 -11.61 -1.49 -25.87
CA MET A 69 -12.65 -1.98 -26.78
C MET A 69 -13.55 -0.82 -27.31
N ASP A 70 -12.90 0.24 -27.79
CA ASP A 70 -13.54 1.47 -28.30
C ASP A 70 -14.38 2.28 -27.29
N SER A 71 -14.36 1.90 -26.01
CA SER A 71 -14.98 2.67 -24.93
C SER A 71 -13.93 3.50 -24.16
N PRO A 72 -14.13 4.81 -23.96
CA PRO A 72 -13.18 5.64 -23.24
C PRO A 72 -13.15 5.26 -21.76
N ILE A 73 -11.94 5.11 -21.21
CA ILE A 73 -11.72 4.83 -19.79
C ILE A 73 -11.70 6.15 -19.02
N THR A 74 -12.38 6.17 -17.88
CA THR A 74 -12.36 7.34 -17.00
C THR A 74 -11.04 7.42 -16.23
N THR A 75 -10.43 8.60 -16.23
CA THR A 75 -9.27 8.89 -15.38
C THR A 75 -9.74 9.28 -13.99
N VAL A 76 -9.13 8.71 -12.95
CA VAL A 76 -9.47 9.00 -11.55
C VAL A 76 -8.26 9.49 -10.75
N ASP A 77 -8.55 10.23 -9.69
CA ASP A 77 -7.57 10.76 -8.74
C ASP A 77 -7.33 9.80 -7.57
N SER A 78 -8.29 8.89 -7.32
CA SER A 78 -8.16 7.87 -6.30
C SER A 78 -9.00 6.65 -6.64
N PHE A 79 -8.57 5.49 -6.17
CA PHE A 79 -9.30 4.24 -6.35
C PHE A 79 -9.18 3.35 -5.10
N ARG A 80 -10.27 2.65 -4.77
CA ARG A 80 -10.30 1.71 -3.65
C ARG A 80 -9.99 0.29 -4.11
N PHE A 81 -8.78 -0.18 -3.83
CA PHE A 81 -8.34 -1.54 -4.12
C PHE A 81 -8.31 -2.40 -2.86
N LEU A 82 -9.10 -3.50 -2.84
CA LEU A 82 -9.15 -4.48 -1.74
C LEU A 82 -9.28 -3.83 -0.33
N GLY A 83 -10.01 -2.72 -0.25
CA GLY A 83 -10.20 -2.00 1.02
C GLY A 83 -9.20 -0.88 1.32
N THR A 84 -8.14 -0.72 0.52
CA THR A 84 -7.17 0.38 0.60
C THR A 84 -7.45 1.41 -0.49
N THR A 85 -7.61 2.68 -0.11
CA THR A 85 -7.75 3.79 -1.06
C THR A 85 -6.37 4.29 -1.46
N ILE A 86 -6.04 4.15 -2.73
CA ILE A 86 -4.78 4.61 -3.31
C ILE A 86 -5.08 5.88 -4.08
N THR A 87 -4.35 6.95 -3.79
CA THR A 87 -4.50 8.25 -4.45
C THR A 87 -3.39 8.48 -5.46
N ARG A 88 -3.63 9.34 -6.44
CA ARG A 88 -2.64 9.81 -7.44
C ARG A 88 -1.36 10.31 -6.78
N ASP A 89 -1.49 11.03 -5.67
CA ASP A 89 -0.35 11.61 -4.94
C ASP A 89 0.31 10.64 -3.93
N LEU A 90 -0.21 9.41 -3.83
CA LEU A 90 0.20 8.36 -2.89
C LEU A 90 0.17 8.82 -1.42
N LYS A 91 -0.81 9.67 -1.07
CA LYS A 91 -1.15 10.01 0.30
C LYS A 91 -2.09 8.96 0.88
N TRP A 92 -1.83 8.59 2.13
CA TRP A 92 -2.57 7.52 2.81
C TRP A 92 -3.66 8.01 3.75
N GLU A 93 -3.85 9.32 3.87
CA GLU A 93 -4.86 9.94 4.73
C GLU A 93 -6.28 9.39 4.47
N PRO A 94 -6.77 9.24 3.22
CA PRO A 94 -8.11 8.69 2.99
C PRO A 94 -8.25 7.23 3.47
N THR A 95 -7.21 6.42 3.25
CA THR A 95 -7.17 5.04 3.77
C THR A 95 -7.23 5.06 5.30
N ILE A 96 -6.37 5.84 5.95
CA ILE A 96 -6.24 5.89 7.41
C ILE A 96 -7.53 6.42 8.05
N SER A 97 -8.12 7.48 7.50
CA SER A 97 -9.41 8.02 7.94
C SER A 97 -10.51 6.98 7.85
N SER A 98 -10.57 6.20 6.77
CA SER A 98 -11.55 5.11 6.63
C SER A 98 -11.33 3.97 7.62
N LEU A 99 -10.08 3.60 7.91
CA LEU A 99 -9.73 2.56 8.89
C LEU A 99 -10.08 2.99 10.30
N ILE A 100 -9.77 4.24 10.68
CA ILE A 100 -10.11 4.80 11.98
C ILE A 100 -11.63 4.80 12.18
N LYS A 101 -12.41 5.26 11.19
CA LYS A 101 -13.88 5.27 11.28
C LYS A 101 -14.43 3.87 11.53
N LYS A 102 -13.94 2.87 10.80
CA LYS A 102 -14.34 1.46 11.00
C LYS A 102 -13.92 0.94 12.37
N ALA A 103 -12.69 1.20 12.80
CA ALA A 103 -12.19 0.77 14.11
C ALA A 103 -12.99 1.41 15.26
N GLN A 104 -13.33 2.69 15.15
CA GLN A 104 -14.17 3.40 16.12
C GLN A 104 -15.58 2.83 16.21
N GLN A 105 -16.19 2.42 15.09
CA GLN A 105 -17.46 1.69 15.13
C GLN A 105 -17.35 0.38 15.91
N ARG A 106 -16.21 -0.34 15.80
CA ARG A 106 -15.98 -1.58 16.55
C ARG A 106 -15.61 -1.36 18.02
N MET A 107 -15.06 -0.20 18.38
CA MET A 107 -14.79 0.18 19.77
C MET A 107 -16.06 0.19 20.62
N PHE A 108 -17.23 0.51 20.04
CA PHE A 108 -18.51 0.43 20.75
C PHE A 108 -18.74 -0.97 21.34
N PHE A 109 -18.51 -2.03 20.56
CA PHE A 109 -18.65 -3.41 21.04
C PHE A 109 -17.64 -3.75 22.12
N LEU A 110 -16.38 -3.30 21.98
CA LEU A 110 -15.37 -3.50 23.03
C LEU A 110 -15.82 -2.88 24.36
N TRP A 111 -16.43 -1.69 24.31
CA TRP A 111 -16.97 -1.03 25.50
C TRP A 111 -18.17 -1.77 26.09
N GLN A 112 -19.10 -2.27 25.26
CA GLN A 112 -20.21 -3.09 25.74
C GLN A 112 -19.72 -4.38 26.44
N LEU A 113 -18.74 -5.05 25.85
CA LEU A 113 -18.12 -6.24 26.45
C LEU A 113 -17.45 -5.92 27.79
N ARG A 114 -16.86 -4.73 27.94
CA ARG A 114 -16.32 -4.27 29.23
C ARG A 114 -17.42 -4.05 30.27
N LYS A 115 -18.57 -3.50 29.89
CA LYS A 115 -19.74 -3.35 30.79
C LYS A 115 -20.27 -4.67 31.30
N LEU A 116 -20.23 -5.71 30.47
CA LEU A 116 -20.55 -7.09 30.85
C LEU A 116 -19.48 -7.74 31.75
N LYS A 117 -18.48 -6.98 32.21
CA LYS A 117 -17.42 -7.41 33.13
C LYS A 117 -16.60 -8.59 32.62
N LEU A 118 -16.46 -8.74 31.30
CA LEU A 118 -15.59 -9.76 30.73
C LEU A 118 -14.13 -9.55 31.16
N PRO A 119 -13.36 -10.64 31.36
CA PRO A 119 -11.99 -10.56 31.82
C PRO A 119 -11.10 -9.85 30.78
N PRO A 120 -10.08 -9.08 31.21
CA PRO A 120 -9.21 -8.32 30.32
C PRO A 120 -8.57 -9.15 29.19
N ARG A 121 -8.24 -10.42 29.46
CA ARG A 121 -7.69 -11.35 28.46
C ARG A 121 -8.63 -11.57 27.27
N MET A 122 -9.93 -11.75 27.53
CA MET A 122 -10.93 -11.93 26.46
C MET A 122 -11.14 -10.64 25.68
N LEU A 123 -11.14 -9.49 26.35
CA LEU A 123 -11.24 -8.19 25.70
C LEU A 123 -10.01 -7.90 24.80
N ALA A 124 -8.81 -8.29 25.23
CA ALA A 124 -7.60 -8.20 24.41
C ALA A 124 -7.65 -9.10 23.17
N GLN A 125 -8.19 -10.33 23.30
CA GLN A 125 -8.43 -11.21 22.16
C GLN A 125 -9.45 -10.61 21.18
N PHE A 126 -10.56 -10.06 21.69
CA PHE A 126 -11.54 -9.36 20.86
C PHE A 126 -10.93 -8.17 20.13
N TYR A 127 -10.14 -7.35 20.82
CA TYR A 127 -9.41 -6.24 20.20
C TYR A 127 -8.51 -6.73 19.06
N THR A 128 -7.70 -7.76 19.32
CA THR A 128 -6.76 -8.32 18.33
C THR A 128 -7.50 -8.85 17.10
N ALA A 129 -8.62 -9.54 17.31
CA ALA A 129 -9.39 -10.15 16.23
C ALA A 129 -10.16 -9.13 15.39
N ILE A 130 -10.75 -8.10 16.01
CA ILE A 130 -11.74 -7.23 15.35
C ILE A 130 -11.19 -5.84 15.06
N ILE A 131 -10.48 -5.22 16.00
CA ILE A 131 -10.06 -3.81 15.89
C ILE A 131 -8.65 -3.74 15.30
N GLU A 132 -7.70 -4.52 15.84
CA GLU A 132 -6.34 -4.59 15.33
C GLU A 132 -6.33 -5.08 13.87
N SER A 133 -7.16 -6.07 13.53
CA SER A 133 -7.25 -6.58 12.14
C SER A 133 -7.68 -5.50 11.15
N ILE A 134 -8.58 -4.59 11.54
CA ILE A 134 -8.95 -3.42 10.74
C ILE A 134 -7.77 -2.46 10.63
N LEU A 135 -7.19 -2.05 11.77
CA LEU A 135 -6.10 -1.08 11.81
C LEU A 135 -4.84 -1.56 11.06
N THR A 136 -4.61 -2.87 11.04
CA THR A 136 -3.44 -3.48 10.40
C THR A 136 -3.69 -3.96 8.97
N SER A 137 -4.89 -3.73 8.42
CA SER A 137 -5.23 -4.05 7.04
C SER A 137 -4.30 -3.32 6.07
N SER A 138 -3.57 -4.10 5.25
CA SER A 138 -2.55 -3.61 4.31
C SER A 138 -1.50 -2.67 4.94
N ILE A 139 -1.25 -2.73 6.25
CA ILE A 139 -0.39 -1.77 6.99
C ILE A 139 1.02 -1.66 6.41
N THR A 140 1.54 -2.75 5.86
CA THR A 140 2.86 -2.81 5.21
C THR A 140 2.98 -1.93 3.97
N VAL A 141 1.85 -1.57 3.34
CA VAL A 141 1.80 -0.77 2.11
C VAL A 141 1.87 0.72 2.43
N TRP A 142 1.11 1.17 3.43
CA TRP A 142 0.81 2.59 3.62
C TRP A 142 1.47 3.21 4.86
N PHE A 143 1.81 2.42 5.88
CA PHE A 143 2.20 2.97 7.19
C PHE A 143 3.52 3.73 7.16
N ALA A 144 4.53 3.24 6.44
CA ALA A 144 5.79 3.94 6.29
C ALA A 144 5.63 5.31 5.58
N GLY A 145 4.67 5.41 4.65
CA GLY A 145 4.33 6.66 3.97
C GLY A 145 3.36 7.56 4.74
N ALA A 146 2.84 7.12 5.89
CA ALA A 146 1.91 7.90 6.69
C ALA A 146 2.60 9.05 7.43
N THR A 147 1.93 10.19 7.51
CA THR A 147 2.42 11.37 8.26
C THR A 147 2.49 11.09 9.76
N VAL A 148 3.30 11.87 10.49
CA VAL A 148 3.36 11.79 11.95
C VAL A 148 1.97 12.00 12.57
N ARG A 149 1.21 12.97 12.05
CA ARG A 149 -0.17 13.24 12.47
C ARG A 149 -1.06 12.00 12.32
N ASP A 150 -0.98 11.31 11.19
CA ASP A 150 -1.78 10.11 10.94
C ASP A 150 -1.39 8.93 11.83
N ARG A 151 -0.09 8.74 12.08
CA ARG A 151 0.40 7.72 13.03
C ARG A 151 -0.13 7.99 14.44
N LEU A 152 -0.13 9.25 14.89
CA LEU A 152 -0.72 9.64 16.18
C LEU A 152 -2.23 9.43 16.22
N ARG A 153 -2.96 9.71 15.14
CA ARG A 153 -4.40 9.42 15.02
C ARG A 153 -4.69 7.92 15.20
N LEU A 154 -3.92 7.05 14.55
CA LEU A 154 -4.05 5.60 14.71
C LEU A 154 -3.69 5.15 16.13
N GLN A 155 -2.59 5.66 16.68
CA GLN A 155 -2.16 5.30 18.04
C GLN A 155 -3.19 5.70 19.11
N ARG A 156 -3.96 6.79 18.89
CA ARG A 156 -5.08 7.15 19.78
C ARG A 156 -6.17 6.09 19.86
N VAL A 157 -6.46 5.38 18.77
CA VAL A 157 -7.42 4.26 18.79
C VAL A 157 -6.90 3.11 19.66
N VAL A 158 -5.61 2.77 19.51
CA VAL A 158 -4.95 1.75 20.35
C VAL A 158 -4.99 2.16 21.83
N ARG A 159 -4.63 3.41 22.15
CA ARG A 159 -4.62 3.95 23.52
C ARG A 159 -6.03 3.99 24.12
N ALA A 160 -7.06 4.26 23.32
CA ALA A 160 -8.44 4.18 23.78
C ALA A 160 -8.83 2.74 24.14
N ALA A 161 -8.43 1.75 23.33
CA ALA A 161 -8.65 0.34 23.63
C ALA A 161 -7.89 -0.09 24.90
N GLU A 162 -6.64 0.29 25.07
CA GLU A 162 -5.86 0.03 26.31
C GLU A 162 -6.59 0.51 27.56
N LYS A 163 -7.17 1.72 27.51
CA LYS A 163 -7.94 2.29 28.62
C LYS A 163 -9.20 1.47 28.94
N VAL A 164 -9.91 0.98 27.93
CA VAL A 164 -11.12 0.16 28.12
C VAL A 164 -10.78 -1.21 28.70
N ILE A 165 -9.70 -1.82 28.21
CA ILE A 165 -9.30 -3.18 28.59
C ILE A 165 -8.56 -3.21 29.93
N GLY A 166 -7.78 -2.17 30.24
CA GLY A 166 -6.92 -2.11 31.42
C GLY A 166 -5.60 -2.87 31.25
N CYS A 167 -5.15 -3.11 30.01
CA CYS A 167 -3.86 -3.75 29.72
C CYS A 167 -3.09 -2.98 28.64
N ARG A 168 -1.77 -3.18 28.59
CA ARG A 168 -0.93 -2.69 27.50
C ARG A 168 -1.23 -3.46 26.22
N LEU A 169 -1.30 -2.74 25.10
CA LEU A 169 -1.44 -3.31 23.76
C LEU A 169 -0.21 -2.93 22.92
N PRO A 170 0.15 -3.75 21.91
CA PRO A 170 1.21 -3.38 20.97
C PRO A 170 0.93 -2.03 20.33
N SER A 171 1.95 -1.17 20.21
CA SER A 171 1.77 0.10 19.52
C SER A 171 1.50 -0.13 18.03
N ILE A 172 0.88 0.83 17.35
CA ILE A 172 0.66 0.72 15.91
C ILE A 172 1.98 0.59 15.13
N GLN A 173 3.06 1.18 15.67
CA GLN A 173 4.41 1.06 15.14
C GLN A 173 4.94 -0.38 15.28
N ASP A 174 4.76 -1.01 16.44
CA ASP A 174 5.20 -2.40 16.67
C ASP A 174 4.45 -3.38 15.77
N LEU A 175 3.15 -3.17 15.61
CA LEU A 175 2.32 -3.93 14.69
C LEU A 175 2.82 -3.79 13.25
N TYR A 176 3.12 -2.57 12.79
CA TYR A 176 3.72 -2.35 11.48
C TYR A 176 5.06 -3.08 11.32
N ILE A 177 5.97 -2.97 12.30
CA ILE A 177 7.29 -3.61 12.26
C ILE A 177 7.13 -5.14 12.18
N SER A 178 6.32 -5.71 13.05
CA SER A 178 6.05 -7.16 13.11
C SER A 178 5.47 -7.68 11.79
N ARG A 179 4.45 -7.01 11.25
CA ARG A 179 3.80 -7.40 9.98
C ARG A 179 4.75 -7.24 8.79
N THR A 180 5.57 -6.19 8.78
CA THR A 180 6.56 -5.95 7.72
C THR A 180 7.65 -7.00 7.72
N ARG A 181 8.22 -7.32 8.90
CA ARG A 181 9.22 -8.40 9.04
C ARG A 181 8.65 -9.74 8.60
N ARG A 182 7.43 -10.09 9.03
CA ARG A 182 6.77 -11.34 8.62
C ARG A 182 6.54 -11.40 7.12
N ARG A 183 6.06 -10.32 6.49
CA ARG A 183 5.84 -10.27 5.04
C ARG A 183 7.15 -10.36 4.27
N ALA A 184 8.18 -9.62 4.68
CA ALA A 184 9.49 -9.67 4.06
C ALA A 184 10.13 -11.06 4.18
N GLY A 185 10.07 -11.67 5.36
CA GLY A 185 10.55 -13.05 5.56
C GLY A 185 9.88 -14.07 4.63
N ARG A 186 8.56 -13.95 4.40
CA ARG A 186 7.86 -14.80 3.42
C ARG A 186 8.35 -14.58 1.99
N ILE A 187 8.60 -13.33 1.59
CA ILE A 187 9.11 -13.02 0.25
C ILE A 187 10.55 -13.55 0.08
N THR A 188 11.39 -13.38 1.09
CA THR A 188 12.78 -13.89 1.06
C THR A 188 12.82 -15.42 1.06
N ALA A 189 11.87 -16.08 1.73
CA ALA A 189 11.79 -17.55 1.77
C ALA A 189 11.24 -18.19 0.49
N ASP A 190 10.63 -17.40 -0.40
CA ASP A 190 10.02 -17.89 -1.64
C ASP A 190 10.80 -17.39 -2.87
N PRO A 191 11.65 -18.23 -3.48
CA PRO A 191 12.41 -17.88 -4.69
C PRO A 191 11.53 -17.54 -5.90
N SER A 192 10.30 -18.06 -5.95
CA SER A 192 9.36 -17.80 -7.07
C SER A 192 8.66 -16.44 -6.95
N HIS A 193 8.73 -15.81 -5.78
CA HIS A 193 8.08 -14.53 -5.56
C HIS A 193 8.76 -13.44 -6.41
N PRO A 194 8.01 -12.61 -7.16
CA PRO A 194 8.59 -11.60 -8.08
C PRO A 194 9.46 -10.55 -7.37
N GLY A 195 9.22 -10.33 -6.08
CA GLY A 195 10.01 -9.45 -5.22
C GLY A 195 11.22 -10.11 -4.54
N HIS A 196 11.48 -11.41 -4.73
CA HIS A 196 12.54 -12.15 -4.03
C HIS A 196 13.92 -11.52 -4.27
N GLY A 197 14.27 -11.25 -5.53
CA GLY A 197 15.57 -10.66 -5.91
C GLY A 197 15.84 -9.28 -5.29
N LEU A 198 14.80 -8.56 -4.84
CA LEU A 198 14.98 -7.29 -4.14
C LEU A 198 15.56 -7.46 -2.73
N PHE A 199 15.47 -8.65 -2.14
CA PHE A 199 16.04 -9.01 -0.84
C PHE A 199 17.39 -9.73 -1.00
N SER A 200 18.32 -9.11 -1.72
CA SER A 200 19.66 -9.67 -1.95
C SER A 200 20.57 -9.47 -0.73
N PRO A 201 21.20 -10.53 -0.17
CA PRO A 201 22.19 -10.38 0.90
C PRO A 201 23.51 -9.75 0.39
N LEU A 202 24.25 -9.12 1.31
CA LEU A 202 25.66 -8.76 1.10
C LEU A 202 26.55 -10.00 1.21
N PRO A 203 27.81 -9.96 0.72
CA PRO A 203 28.75 -11.10 0.80
C PRO A 203 28.93 -11.67 2.21
N SER A 204 28.78 -10.85 3.25
CA SER A 204 28.85 -11.29 4.64
C SER A 204 27.64 -12.11 5.13
N GLY A 205 26.54 -12.17 4.35
CA GLY A 205 25.29 -12.83 4.72
C GLY A 205 24.49 -12.17 5.86
N ARG A 206 25.08 -11.19 6.55
CA ARG A 206 24.49 -10.58 7.77
C ARG A 206 23.45 -9.50 7.48
N ARG A 207 23.57 -8.80 6.35
CA ARG A 207 22.73 -7.66 5.98
C ARG A 207 22.27 -7.78 4.54
N LEU A 208 21.12 -7.21 4.26
CA LEU A 208 20.56 -7.07 2.92
C LEU A 208 21.11 -5.81 2.24
N ARG A 209 21.25 -5.88 0.93
CA ARG A 209 21.65 -4.75 0.08
C ARG A 209 20.57 -3.68 0.12
N SER A 210 20.94 -2.48 0.56
CA SER A 210 20.03 -1.33 0.58
C SER A 210 19.61 -0.92 -0.83
N ILE A 211 18.32 -0.63 -1.01
CA ILE A 211 17.82 -0.05 -2.26
C ILE A 211 18.11 1.45 -2.24
N ARG A 212 18.84 1.94 -3.26
CA ARG A 212 19.12 3.38 -3.43
C ARG A 212 17.81 4.09 -3.75
N THR A 213 17.46 5.08 -2.95
CA THR A 213 16.22 5.86 -3.09
C THR A 213 16.56 7.34 -3.13
N LYS A 214 15.93 8.10 -4.03
CA LYS A 214 16.16 9.56 -4.19
C LYS A 214 15.07 10.41 -3.55
N THR A 215 13.95 9.80 -3.18
CA THR A 215 12.78 10.51 -2.65
C THR A 215 12.26 9.81 -1.41
N SER A 216 11.83 10.59 -0.42
CA SER A 216 11.17 10.07 0.80
C SER A 216 10.01 9.14 0.47
N ARG A 217 9.23 9.44 -0.59
CA ARG A 217 8.15 8.56 -1.06
C ARG A 217 8.63 7.16 -1.41
N TYR A 218 9.71 7.04 -2.20
CA TYR A 218 10.22 5.73 -2.56
C TYR A 218 10.91 5.06 -1.36
N THR A 219 11.67 5.82 -0.57
CA THR A 219 12.27 5.36 0.70
C THR A 219 11.22 4.76 1.65
N ASN A 220 10.02 5.33 1.69
CA ASN A 220 8.91 4.91 2.54
C ASN A 220 7.97 3.90 1.88
N SER A 221 8.30 3.38 0.70
CA SER A 221 7.60 2.23 0.12
C SER A 221 8.01 0.93 0.82
N PHE A 222 7.28 -0.16 0.56
CA PHE A 222 7.45 -1.44 1.25
C PHE A 222 8.89 -1.97 1.20
N PHE A 223 9.47 -2.20 0.01
CA PHE A 223 10.77 -2.89 -0.09
C PHE A 223 11.92 -2.14 0.58
N PRO A 224 12.17 -0.84 0.34
CA PRO A 224 13.25 -0.13 1.01
C PRO A 224 13.03 -0.06 2.53
N SER A 225 11.78 0.10 2.98
CA SER A 225 11.46 0.15 4.42
C SER A 225 11.65 -1.21 5.09
N ALA A 226 11.23 -2.30 4.44
CA ALA A 226 11.42 -3.66 4.93
C ALA A 226 12.91 -4.02 5.06
N ILE A 227 13.72 -3.69 4.05
CA ILE A 227 15.17 -3.92 4.07
C ILE A 227 15.83 -3.16 5.22
N ARG A 228 15.45 -1.89 5.44
CA ARG A 228 15.95 -1.13 6.61
C ARG A 228 15.59 -1.82 7.92
N LEU A 229 14.34 -2.23 8.11
CA LEU A 229 13.87 -2.90 9.33
C LEU A 229 14.52 -4.27 9.59
N LEU A 230 14.93 -4.98 8.53
CA LEU A 230 15.65 -6.25 8.63
C LEU A 230 17.15 -6.05 8.91
N ASN A 231 17.72 -4.92 8.47
CA ASN A 231 19.12 -4.57 8.72
C ASN A 231 19.37 -3.98 10.11
N THR A 232 18.35 -3.43 10.78
CA THR A 232 18.44 -2.89 12.16
C THR A 232 18.25 -3.99 13.22
N LYS A 233 19.01 -5.08 13.15
CA LYS A 233 19.08 -6.06 14.23
C LYS A 233 19.80 -5.49 15.44
#